data_AF-A0A2E7TMD3-F1
#
_entry.id   AF-A0A2E7TMD3-F1
#
_cell.length_a   1.000
_cell.length_b   1.000
_cell.length_c   1.000
_cell.angle_alpha   90.00
_cell.angle_beta   90.00
_cell.angle_gamma   90.00
#
_symmetry.space_group_name_H-M   'P 1'
#
loop_
_entity.id
_entity.type
_entity.pdbx_description
1 polymer ?
#
loop_
_entity_poly.entity_id
_entity_poly.type
_entity_poly.pdbx_seq_one_letter_code
_entity_poly.pdbx_strand_id
1 'polypeptide(L)'
;MAGQVAGHNAETAAARDRNNAKARNNYIKQREYEIQANLDNVQYLSDVQEQDYQQDLTYAAMLDQWSETDFELKKLFATKDLEIEEKIAKMHQGGASEQTGASAARATIGKDVLELGRAKAHAIHEKIMATKETEMAKTKQWRAGKNDSHKLFMDVAFAPVHGFAPPEDRSFERGPSKAGLVLGLAQSGFSGFKAYKANTAPGVGKVPWHQRQTA
;
A
#
# COMPACT_ATOMS: atom_id res chain seq x y z
N MET A 1 -23.97 -58.98 -12.22
CA MET A 1 -24.46 -57.75 -12.87
C MET A 1 -24.65 -56.59 -11.89
N ALA A 2 -25.38 -56.75 -10.76
CA ALA A 2 -25.58 -55.67 -9.79
C ALA A 2 -24.28 -55.03 -9.25
N GLY A 3 -23.24 -55.82 -8.95
CA GLY A 3 -21.95 -55.30 -8.47
C GLY A 3 -21.17 -54.46 -9.48
N GLN A 4 -21.29 -54.73 -10.79
CA GLN A 4 -20.63 -53.95 -11.84
C GLN A 4 -21.32 -52.60 -12.09
N VAL A 5 -22.66 -52.57 -12.01
CA VAL A 5 -23.43 -51.32 -12.08
C VAL A 5 -23.20 -50.47 -10.83
N ALA A 6 -23.16 -51.09 -9.65
CA ALA A 6 -22.83 -50.40 -8.40
C ALA A 6 -21.40 -49.82 -8.41
N GLY A 7 -20.40 -50.58 -8.91
CA GLY A 7 -19.03 -50.10 -9.06
C GLY A 7 -18.89 -48.92 -10.03
N HIS A 8 -19.52 -48.99 -11.20
CA HIS A 8 -19.51 -47.88 -12.17
C HIS A 8 -20.20 -46.62 -11.63
N ASN A 9 -21.31 -46.78 -10.89
CA ASN A 9 -21.98 -45.65 -10.25
C ASN A 9 -21.13 -45.05 -9.13
N ALA A 10 -20.43 -45.87 -8.34
CA ALA A 10 -19.49 -45.43 -7.32
C ALA A 10 -18.29 -44.68 -7.91
N GLU A 11 -17.71 -45.17 -9.02
CA GLU A 11 -16.63 -44.49 -9.73
C GLU A 11 -17.09 -43.17 -10.38
N THR A 12 -18.32 -43.13 -10.90
CA THR A 12 -18.91 -41.90 -11.43
C THR A 12 -19.14 -40.87 -10.33
N ALA A 13 -19.60 -41.30 -9.14
CA ALA A 13 -19.73 -40.44 -7.97
C ALA A 13 -18.36 -39.94 -7.50
N ALA A 14 -17.36 -40.81 -7.39
CA ALA A 14 -16.01 -40.43 -6.99
C ALA A 14 -15.35 -39.43 -7.97
N ALA A 15 -15.53 -39.61 -9.28
CA ALA A 15 -15.05 -38.66 -10.28
C ALA A 15 -15.77 -37.29 -10.17
N ARG A 16 -17.07 -37.28 -9.89
CA ARG A 16 -17.83 -36.05 -9.62
C ARG A 16 -17.34 -35.35 -8.36
N ASP A 17 -17.07 -36.10 -7.28
CA ASP A 17 -16.59 -35.54 -6.01
C ASP A 17 -15.20 -34.91 -6.19
N ARG A 18 -14.29 -35.56 -6.93
CA ARG A 18 -12.98 -34.99 -7.27
C ARG A 18 -13.11 -33.74 -8.13
N ASN A 19 -14.00 -33.73 -9.12
CA ASN A 19 -14.27 -32.54 -9.95
C ASN A 19 -14.90 -31.39 -9.14
N ASN A 20 -15.81 -31.69 -8.23
CA ASN A 20 -16.41 -30.71 -7.32
C ASN A 20 -15.35 -30.12 -6.37
N ALA A 21 -14.43 -30.94 -5.87
CA ALA A 21 -13.30 -30.48 -5.06
C ALA A 21 -12.37 -29.54 -5.86
N LYS A 22 -12.05 -29.87 -7.11
CA LYS A 22 -11.28 -28.98 -8.01
C LYS A 22 -12.00 -27.66 -8.28
N ALA A 23 -13.30 -27.71 -8.61
CA ALA A 23 -14.11 -26.51 -8.82
C ALA A 23 -14.17 -25.63 -7.57
N ARG A 24 -14.35 -26.23 -6.39
CA ARG A 24 -14.34 -25.51 -5.11
C ARG A 24 -12.99 -24.87 -4.83
N ASN A 25 -11.88 -25.57 -5.09
CA ASN A 25 -10.54 -25.01 -4.91
C ASN A 25 -10.26 -23.85 -5.88
N ASN A 26 -10.69 -23.94 -7.14
CA ASN A 26 -10.59 -22.84 -8.09
C ASN A 26 -11.40 -21.62 -7.62
N TYR A 27 -12.63 -21.84 -7.14
CA TYR A 27 -13.47 -20.79 -6.58
C TYR A 27 -12.83 -20.11 -5.36
N ILE A 28 -12.25 -20.89 -4.43
CA ILE A 28 -11.54 -20.34 -3.27
C ILE A 28 -10.37 -19.46 -3.70
N LYS A 29 -9.52 -19.94 -4.63
CA LYS A 29 -8.37 -19.17 -5.13
C LYS A 29 -8.78 -17.87 -5.81
N GLN A 30 -9.85 -17.89 -6.62
CA GLN A 30 -10.37 -16.68 -7.25
C GLN A 30 -10.90 -15.70 -6.20
N ARG A 31 -11.66 -16.19 -5.22
CA ARG A 31 -12.20 -15.36 -4.15
C ARG A 31 -11.11 -14.77 -3.26
N GLU A 32 -10.06 -15.53 -2.95
CA GLU A 32 -8.88 -15.03 -2.22
C GLU A 32 -8.20 -13.90 -3.00
N TYR A 33 -7.99 -14.07 -4.29
CA TYR A 33 -7.44 -13.04 -5.17
C TYR A 33 -8.33 -11.78 -5.19
N GLU A 34 -9.65 -11.91 -5.32
CA GLU A 34 -10.60 -10.79 -5.27
C GLU A 34 -10.57 -10.06 -3.92
N ILE A 35 -10.50 -10.81 -2.81
CA ILE A 35 -10.43 -10.24 -1.47
C ILE A 35 -9.13 -9.47 -1.28
N GLN A 36 -7.99 -10.04 -1.69
CA GLN A 36 -6.69 -9.36 -1.60
C GLN A 36 -6.68 -8.10 -2.47
N ALA A 37 -7.13 -8.19 -3.72
CA ALA A 37 -7.22 -7.04 -4.62
C ALA A 37 -8.11 -5.92 -4.05
N ASN A 38 -9.25 -6.26 -3.45
CA ASN A 38 -10.12 -5.28 -2.80
C ASN A 38 -9.48 -4.68 -1.54
N LEU A 39 -8.78 -5.49 -0.74
CA LEU A 39 -8.11 -5.03 0.46
C LEU A 39 -6.98 -4.06 0.13
N ASP A 40 -6.15 -4.39 -0.87
CA ASP A 40 -5.08 -3.52 -1.36
C ASP A 40 -5.63 -2.20 -1.91
N ASN A 41 -6.75 -2.23 -2.65
CA ASN A 41 -7.41 -1.02 -3.14
C ASN A 41 -7.94 -0.14 -2.00
N VAL A 42 -8.54 -0.75 -0.96
CA VAL A 42 -9.06 0.00 0.19
C VAL A 42 -7.92 0.60 1.01
N GLN A 43 -6.83 -0.16 1.20
CA GLN A 43 -5.62 0.36 1.85
C GLN A 43 -5.05 1.55 1.07
N TYR A 44 -4.90 1.42 -0.25
CA TYR A 44 -4.46 2.54 -1.09
C TYR A 44 -5.34 3.78 -0.94
N LEU A 45 -6.67 3.63 -0.95
CA LEU A 45 -7.58 4.76 -0.73
C LEU A 45 -7.43 5.39 0.66
N SER A 46 -7.15 4.57 1.68
CA SER A 46 -6.84 5.05 3.03
C SER A 46 -5.52 5.80 3.07
N ASP A 47 -4.49 5.30 2.38
CA ASP A 47 -3.16 5.93 2.33
C ASP A 47 -3.22 7.27 1.59
N VAL A 48 -4.03 7.38 0.53
CA VAL A 48 -4.30 8.66 -0.15
C VAL A 48 -4.95 9.68 0.79
N GLN A 49 -5.92 9.26 1.61
CA GLN A 49 -6.56 10.16 2.58
C GLN A 49 -5.58 10.60 3.69
N GLU A 50 -4.76 9.67 4.18
CA GLU A 50 -3.71 9.98 5.16
C GLU A 50 -2.68 10.93 4.56
N GLN A 51 -2.31 10.76 3.29
CA GLN A 51 -1.39 11.65 2.58
C GLN A 51 -1.90 13.10 2.55
N ASP A 52 -3.18 13.32 2.22
CA ASP A 52 -3.79 14.65 2.24
C ASP A 52 -3.69 15.28 3.64
N TYR A 53 -4.00 14.51 4.68
CA TYR A 53 -3.89 14.98 6.08
C TYR A 53 -2.44 15.32 6.47
N GLN A 54 -1.47 14.47 6.09
CA GLN A 54 -0.06 14.72 6.37
C GLN A 54 0.48 15.94 5.60
N GLN A 55 0.00 16.19 4.38
CA GLN A 55 0.34 17.40 3.65
C GLN A 55 -0.17 18.65 4.36
N ASP A 56 -1.41 18.65 4.83
CA ASP A 56 -1.99 19.76 5.60
C ASP A 56 -1.19 20.04 6.88
N LEU A 57 -0.81 18.98 7.62
CA LEU A 57 0.05 19.11 8.81
C LEU A 57 1.42 19.71 8.46
N THR A 58 2.02 19.29 7.35
CA THR A 58 3.32 19.80 6.90
C THR A 58 3.23 21.30 6.58
N TYR A 59 2.16 21.74 5.94
CA TYR A 59 1.93 23.16 5.66
C TYR A 59 1.65 23.96 6.94
N ALA A 60 0.85 23.43 7.87
CA ALA A 60 0.59 24.07 9.15
C ALA A 60 1.89 24.27 9.95
N ALA A 61 2.72 23.24 10.07
CA ALA A 61 4.01 23.32 10.75
C ALA A 61 4.96 24.34 10.10
N MET A 62 4.96 24.42 8.76
CA MET A 62 5.75 25.42 8.03
C MET A 62 5.28 26.84 8.34
N LEU A 63 3.97 27.08 8.42
CA LEU A 63 3.41 28.38 8.75
C LEU A 63 3.73 28.80 10.19
N ASP A 64 3.62 27.87 11.15
CA ASP A 64 4.00 28.12 12.54
C ASP A 64 5.48 28.51 12.64
N GLN A 65 6.36 27.78 11.97
CA GLN A 65 7.80 28.08 11.97
C GLN A 65 8.11 29.45 11.32
N TRP A 66 7.39 29.84 10.28
CA TRP A 66 7.51 31.18 9.69
C TRP A 66 7.06 32.27 10.66
N SER A 67 5.99 32.01 11.42
CA SER A 67 5.48 32.95 12.42
C SER A 67 6.47 33.16 13.57
N GLU A 68 7.12 32.08 14.03
CA GLU A 68 8.18 32.14 15.06
C GLU A 68 9.38 32.95 14.57
N THR A 69 9.85 32.65 13.36
CA THR A 69 10.98 33.36 12.74
C THR A 69 10.69 34.87 12.60
N ASP A 70 9.45 35.23 12.23
CA ASP A 70 9.04 36.62 12.13
C ASP A 70 8.92 37.31 13.49
N PHE A 71 8.48 36.58 14.53
CA PHE A 71 8.45 37.10 15.88
C PHE A 71 9.87 37.40 16.41
N GLU A 72 10.82 36.50 16.18
CA GLU A 72 12.22 36.70 16.53
C GLU A 72 12.82 37.92 15.81
N LEU A 73 12.52 38.07 14.52
CA LEU A 73 12.95 39.23 13.74
C LEU A 73 12.39 40.54 14.32
N LYS A 74 11.09 40.58 14.65
CA LYS A 74 10.46 41.76 15.27
C LYS A 74 11.09 42.09 16.62
N LYS A 75 11.38 41.06 17.44
CA LYS A 75 12.05 41.24 18.73
C LYS A 75 13.46 41.82 18.57
N LEU A 76 14.22 41.35 17.59
CA LEU A 76 15.53 41.91 17.26
C LEU A 76 15.41 43.38 16.86
N PHE A 77 14.47 43.72 15.97
CA PHE A 77 14.23 45.10 15.53
C PHE A 77 13.91 46.02 16.70
N ALA A 78 12.98 45.62 17.57
CA ALA A 78 12.60 46.39 18.76
C ALA A 78 13.77 46.60 19.72
N THR A 79 14.57 45.55 19.96
CA THR A 79 15.77 45.64 20.83
C THR A 79 16.77 46.66 20.27
N LYS A 80 17.02 46.61 18.95
CA LYS A 80 17.95 47.53 18.29
C LYS A 80 17.45 48.97 18.25
N ASP A 81 16.13 49.18 18.14
CA ASP A 81 15.55 50.52 18.23
C ASP A 81 15.70 51.12 19.64
N LEU A 82 15.44 50.32 20.69
CA LEU A 82 15.68 50.75 22.08
C LEU A 82 17.17 51.06 22.34
N GLU A 83 18.10 50.24 21.84
CA GLU A 83 19.54 50.51 21.94
C GLU A 83 19.94 51.86 21.30
N ILE A 84 19.30 52.24 20.19
CA ILE A 84 19.54 53.54 19.54
C ILE A 84 18.94 54.68 20.39
N GLU A 85 17.72 54.52 20.88
CA GLU A 85 17.05 55.52 21.72
C GLU A 85 17.83 55.80 23.02
N GLU A 86 18.31 54.76 23.71
CA GLU A 86 19.14 54.91 24.90
C GLU A 86 20.43 55.68 24.61
N LYS A 87 21.07 55.43 23.46
CA LYS A 87 22.27 56.18 23.03
C LYS A 87 21.95 57.65 22.74
N ILE A 88 20.80 57.94 22.10
CA ILE A 88 20.34 59.32 21.88
C ILE A 88 20.08 60.03 23.22
N ALA A 89 19.41 59.36 24.16
CA ALA A 89 19.12 59.92 25.48
C ALA A 89 20.39 60.23 26.28
N LYS A 90 21.39 59.34 26.28
CA LYS A 90 22.71 59.57 26.90
C LYS A 90 23.42 60.79 26.29
N MET A 91 23.35 60.94 24.97
CA MET A 91 23.89 62.11 24.27
C MET A 91 23.26 63.43 24.73
N HIS A 92 21.93 63.44 24.92
CA HIS A 92 21.22 64.63 25.39
C HIS A 92 21.44 64.93 26.88
N GLN A 93 21.65 63.92 27.73
CA GLN A 93 21.97 64.12 29.15
C GLN A 93 23.38 64.65 29.38
N GLY A 94 24.38 64.21 28.60
CA GLY A 94 25.77 64.67 28.72
C GLY A 94 25.98 66.15 28.32
N GLY A 95 25.08 66.72 27.52
CA GLY A 95 25.15 68.13 27.12
C GLY A 95 24.58 69.14 28.14
N ALA A 96 23.97 68.67 29.23
CA ALA A 96 23.24 69.53 30.16
C ALA A 96 24.04 69.95 31.42
N SER A 97 25.20 69.33 31.68
CA SER A 97 25.98 69.66 32.88
C SER A 97 27.48 69.42 32.66
N GLU A 98 28.17 70.42 32.13
CA GLU A 98 29.53 70.72 32.57
C GLU A 98 29.96 72.10 32.07
N GLN A 99 30.42 72.91 33.01
CA GLN A 99 30.74 74.32 32.92
C GLN A 99 32.08 74.56 32.19
N THR A 100 32.34 73.83 31.11
CA THR A 100 33.55 73.95 30.28
C THR A 100 33.18 74.60 28.95
N GLY A 101 33.88 75.69 28.60
CA GLY A 101 33.49 76.66 27.57
C GLY A 101 33.05 76.07 26.23
N ALA A 102 32.21 76.83 25.51
CA ALA A 102 31.51 76.46 24.27
C ALA A 102 32.33 75.74 23.18
N SER A 103 33.66 75.84 23.20
CA SER A 103 34.61 75.14 22.34
C SER A 103 34.85 73.67 22.74
N ALA A 104 34.86 73.34 24.03
CA ALA A 104 34.98 71.95 24.52
C ALA A 104 33.69 71.17 24.31
N ALA A 105 32.54 71.81 24.59
CA ALA A 105 31.21 71.24 24.33
C ALA A 105 31.01 70.91 22.84
N ARG A 106 31.49 71.74 21.91
CA ARG A 106 31.43 71.42 20.47
C ARG A 106 32.31 70.22 20.08
N ALA A 107 33.43 70.01 20.74
CA ALA A 107 34.34 68.91 20.44
C ALA A 107 33.83 67.55 20.96
N THR A 108 33.19 67.53 22.14
CA THR A 108 32.55 66.31 22.68
C THR A 108 31.27 65.98 21.92
N ILE A 109 30.43 66.97 21.63
CA ILE A 109 29.22 66.78 20.79
C ILE A 109 29.61 66.22 19.40
N GLY A 110 30.71 66.67 18.80
CA GLY A 110 31.18 66.14 17.51
C GLY A 110 31.59 64.66 17.55
N LYS A 111 32.20 64.19 18.64
CA LYS A 111 32.57 62.78 18.81
C LYS A 111 31.35 61.91 19.11
N ASP A 112 30.46 62.36 19.99
CA ASP A 112 29.26 61.61 20.37
C ASP A 112 28.30 61.45 19.18
N VAL A 113 28.15 62.48 18.34
CA VAL A 113 27.35 62.40 17.10
C VAL A 113 27.95 61.41 16.10
N LEU A 114 29.28 61.36 15.98
CA LEU A 114 29.96 60.39 15.11
C LEU A 114 29.78 58.95 15.62
N GLU A 115 29.88 58.72 16.93
CA GLU A 115 29.63 57.42 17.55
C GLU A 115 28.16 56.99 17.40
N LEU A 116 27.23 57.92 17.56
CA LEU A 116 25.80 57.66 17.34
C LEU A 116 25.50 57.35 15.87
N GLY A 117 26.13 58.07 14.93
CA GLY A 117 26.04 57.77 13.51
C GLY A 117 26.56 56.37 13.17
N ARG A 118 27.71 55.98 13.74
CA ARG A 118 28.26 54.62 13.59
C ARG A 118 27.34 53.56 14.21
N ALA A 119 26.81 53.82 15.41
CA ALA A 119 25.88 52.92 16.08
C ALA A 119 24.59 52.70 15.26
N LYS A 120 24.03 53.76 14.68
CA LYS A 120 22.88 53.67 13.78
C LYS A 120 23.20 52.87 12.53
N ALA A 121 24.35 53.13 11.89
CA ALA A 121 24.79 52.40 10.72
C ALA A 121 24.96 50.89 11.01
N HIS A 122 25.58 50.54 12.15
CA HIS A 122 25.71 49.16 12.61
C HIS A 122 24.34 48.51 12.87
N ALA A 123 23.44 49.19 13.57
CA ALA A 123 22.11 48.66 13.85
C ALA A 123 21.28 48.45 12.57
N ILE A 124 21.33 49.38 11.61
CA ILE A 124 20.69 49.21 10.29
C ILE A 124 21.31 48.01 9.55
N HIS A 125 22.63 47.87 9.57
CA HIS A 125 23.31 46.76 8.93
C HIS A 125 22.92 45.40 9.54
N GLU A 126 22.89 45.30 10.87
CA GLU A 126 22.44 44.09 11.58
C GLU A 126 20.98 43.75 11.24
N LYS A 127 20.09 44.75 11.20
CA LYS A 127 18.70 44.55 10.78
C LYS A 127 18.59 44.01 9.36
N ILE A 128 19.35 44.57 8.41
CA ILE A 128 19.38 44.12 7.00
C ILE A 128 19.91 42.68 6.89
N MET A 129 20.96 42.34 7.64
CA MET A 129 21.50 40.98 7.64
C MET A 129 20.51 39.99 8.24
N ALA A 130 19.87 40.35 9.37
CA ALA A 130 18.83 39.52 9.97
C ALA A 130 17.62 39.31 9.04
N THR A 131 17.19 40.32 8.29
CA THR A 131 16.13 40.14 7.28
C THR A 131 16.55 39.16 6.18
N LYS A 132 17.80 39.23 5.72
CA LYS A 132 18.30 38.29 4.69
C LYS A 132 18.43 36.87 5.22
N GLU A 133 18.91 36.71 6.45
CA GLU A 133 19.03 35.39 7.09
C GLU A 133 17.67 34.74 7.30
N THR A 134 16.67 35.50 7.75
CA THR A 134 15.29 35.02 7.91
C THR A 134 14.64 34.66 6.57
N GLU A 135 14.81 35.48 5.52
CA GLU A 135 14.35 35.13 4.16
C GLU A 135 15.01 33.84 3.64
N MET A 136 16.32 33.68 3.87
CA MET A 136 17.04 32.46 3.51
C MET A 136 16.53 31.25 4.29
N ALA A 137 16.25 31.39 5.59
CA ALA A 137 15.70 30.33 6.43
C ALA A 137 14.31 29.90 5.93
N LYS A 138 13.41 30.85 5.69
CA LYS A 138 12.07 30.60 5.10
C LYS A 138 12.17 29.87 3.76
N THR A 139 13.11 30.28 2.89
CA THR A 139 13.33 29.63 1.59
C THR A 139 13.82 28.19 1.74
N LYS A 140 14.73 27.92 2.68
CA LYS A 140 15.21 26.55 2.96
C LYS A 140 14.07 25.67 3.47
N GLN A 141 13.26 26.16 4.39
CA GLN A 141 12.08 25.46 4.91
C GLN A 141 11.06 25.19 3.80
N TRP A 142 10.76 26.18 2.96
CA TRP A 142 9.86 26.00 1.82
C TRP A 142 10.34 24.91 0.87
N ARG A 143 11.65 24.87 0.56
CA ARG A 143 12.23 23.82 -0.29
C ARG A 143 12.16 22.45 0.37
N ALA A 144 12.40 22.36 1.68
CA ALA A 144 12.28 21.12 2.43
C ALA A 144 10.82 20.62 2.42
N GLY A 145 9.87 21.47 2.80
CA GLY A 145 8.44 21.15 2.77
C GLY A 145 7.94 20.74 1.39
N LYS A 146 8.41 21.40 0.32
CA LYS A 146 8.10 20.99 -1.06
C LYS A 146 8.64 19.61 -1.39
N ASN A 147 9.87 19.30 -0.99
CA ASN A 147 10.47 17.98 -1.21
C ASN A 147 9.73 16.89 -0.44
N ASP A 148 9.32 17.15 0.81
CA ASP A 148 8.61 16.18 1.63
C ASP A 148 7.17 15.98 1.14
N SER A 149 6.47 17.04 0.75
CA SER A 149 5.18 16.97 0.05
C SER A 149 5.28 16.13 -1.24
N HIS A 150 6.36 16.28 -2.00
CA HIS A 150 6.58 15.49 -3.21
C HIS A 150 6.84 14.00 -2.90
N LYS A 151 7.58 13.68 -1.85
CA LYS A 151 7.78 12.28 -1.41
C LYS A 151 6.45 11.63 -1.02
N LEU A 152 5.66 12.32 -0.19
CA LEU A 152 4.33 11.86 0.22
C LEU A 152 3.43 11.60 -1.00
N PHE A 153 3.48 12.49 -2.00
CA PHE A 153 2.76 12.27 -3.26
C PHE A 153 3.25 11.05 -4.02
N MET A 154 4.56 10.84 -4.13
CA MET A 154 5.13 9.69 -4.84
C MET A 154 4.77 8.35 -4.18
N ASP A 155 4.58 8.32 -2.86
CA ASP A 155 4.20 7.11 -2.12
C ASP A 155 2.80 6.59 -2.52
N VAL A 156 1.89 7.48 -2.91
CA VAL A 156 0.53 7.11 -3.34
C VAL A 156 0.24 7.49 -4.81
N ALA A 157 1.25 7.91 -5.57
CA ALA A 157 1.06 8.32 -6.96
C ALA A 157 0.58 7.17 -7.87
N PHE A 158 0.84 5.93 -7.48
CA PHE A 158 0.52 4.75 -8.26
C PHE A 158 -0.39 3.83 -7.47
N ALA A 159 -1.59 3.59 -8.02
CA ALA A 159 -2.50 2.58 -7.48
C ALA A 159 -1.86 1.18 -7.54
N PRO A 160 -2.18 0.30 -6.58
CA PRO A 160 -1.67 -1.06 -6.57
C PRO A 160 -2.12 -1.80 -7.84
N VAL A 161 -1.15 -2.38 -8.55
CA VAL A 161 -1.42 -3.23 -9.71
C VAL A 161 -1.55 -4.67 -9.22
N HIS A 162 -2.77 -5.19 -9.27
CA HIS A 162 -3.07 -6.59 -8.98
C HIS A 162 -2.46 -7.46 -10.08
N GLY A 163 -1.81 -8.57 -9.69
CA GLY A 163 -1.28 -9.55 -10.64
C GLY A 163 -2.39 -10.21 -11.48
N PHE A 164 -2.05 -11.12 -12.39
CA PHE A 164 -3.09 -11.85 -13.13
C PHE A 164 -3.90 -12.75 -12.20
N ALA A 165 -5.22 -12.81 -12.45
CA ALA A 165 -6.09 -13.76 -11.77
C ALA A 165 -5.53 -15.19 -11.90
N PRO A 166 -5.62 -16.01 -10.84
CA PRO A 166 -5.07 -17.37 -10.85
C PRO A 166 -5.72 -18.19 -11.98
N PRO A 167 -4.92 -18.97 -12.74
CA PRO A 167 -5.44 -19.78 -13.83
C PRO A 167 -6.44 -20.81 -13.29
N GLU A 168 -7.60 -20.91 -13.94
CA GLU A 168 -8.57 -21.95 -13.64
C GLU A 168 -8.02 -23.32 -14.05
N ASP A 169 -7.98 -24.28 -13.11
CA ASP A 169 -7.69 -25.66 -13.46
C ASP A 169 -8.88 -26.24 -14.26
N ARG A 170 -8.70 -26.35 -15.58
CA ARG A 170 -9.69 -26.92 -16.52
C ARG A 170 -9.58 -28.44 -16.65
N SER A 171 -8.72 -29.10 -15.87
CA SER A 171 -8.50 -30.55 -15.91
C SER A 171 -9.57 -31.33 -15.12
N PHE A 172 -10.83 -31.28 -15.57
CA PHE A 172 -11.88 -32.13 -15.02
C PHE A 172 -11.66 -33.60 -15.41
N GLU A 173 -11.70 -34.50 -14.43
CA GLU A 173 -11.62 -35.94 -14.66
C GLU A 173 -12.87 -36.41 -15.40
N ARG A 174 -12.67 -37.15 -16.49
CA ARG A 174 -13.78 -37.83 -17.17
C ARG A 174 -14.20 -39.03 -16.31
N GLY A 175 -15.51 -39.15 -16.05
CA GLY A 175 -16.07 -40.33 -15.41
C GLY A 175 -15.84 -41.62 -16.23
N PRO A 176 -16.06 -42.80 -15.62
CA PRO A 176 -15.87 -44.08 -16.30
C PRO A 176 -16.71 -44.13 -17.58
N SER A 177 -16.14 -44.73 -18.63
CA SER A 177 -16.79 -44.77 -19.94
C SER A 177 -17.99 -45.73 -19.89
N LYS A 178 -19.14 -45.29 -20.44
CA LYS A 178 -20.33 -46.16 -20.58
C LYS A 178 -20.03 -47.41 -21.42
N ALA A 179 -19.06 -47.33 -22.33
CA ALA A 179 -18.57 -48.45 -23.12
C ALA A 179 -17.92 -49.54 -22.25
N GLY A 180 -17.16 -49.15 -21.22
CA GLY A 180 -16.57 -50.09 -20.25
C GLY A 180 -17.65 -50.84 -19.44
N LEU A 181 -18.73 -50.16 -19.07
CA LEU A 181 -19.88 -50.80 -18.41
C LEU A 181 -20.59 -51.81 -19.33
N VAL A 182 -20.84 -51.45 -20.59
CA VAL A 182 -21.47 -52.35 -21.57
C VAL A 182 -20.61 -53.58 -21.84
N LEU A 183 -19.30 -53.41 -22.00
CA LEU A 183 -18.36 -54.53 -22.15
C LEU A 183 -18.29 -55.41 -20.92
N GLY A 184 -18.22 -54.82 -19.71
CA GLY A 184 -18.22 -55.56 -18.46
C GLY A 184 -19.50 -56.37 -18.24
N LEU A 185 -20.66 -55.78 -18.57
CA LEU A 185 -21.95 -56.47 -18.54
C LEU A 185 -22.03 -57.58 -19.59
N ALA A 186 -21.59 -57.33 -20.83
CA ALA A 186 -21.56 -58.34 -21.89
C ALA A 186 -20.65 -59.52 -21.54
N GLN A 187 -19.47 -59.28 -20.97
CA GLN A 187 -18.55 -60.32 -20.51
C GLN A 187 -19.13 -61.11 -19.32
N SER A 188 -19.82 -60.44 -18.40
CA SER A 188 -20.54 -61.11 -17.29
C SER A 188 -21.73 -61.94 -17.78
N GLY A 189 -22.44 -61.47 -18.82
CA GLY A 189 -23.53 -62.21 -19.46
C GLY A 189 -23.03 -63.42 -20.23
N PHE A 190 -21.92 -63.29 -20.96
CA PHE A 190 -21.32 -64.39 -21.72
C PHE A 190 -20.71 -65.46 -20.80
N SER A 191 -20.06 -65.07 -19.71
CA SER A 191 -19.56 -66.02 -18.70
C SER A 191 -20.69 -66.70 -17.94
N GLY A 192 -21.75 -65.97 -17.57
CA GLY A 192 -22.96 -66.55 -16.99
C GLY A 192 -23.67 -67.53 -17.94
N PHE A 193 -23.76 -67.19 -19.23
CA PHE A 193 -24.32 -68.07 -20.26
C PHE A 193 -23.46 -69.31 -20.51
N LYS A 194 -22.13 -69.17 -20.51
CA LYS A 194 -21.19 -70.30 -20.62
C LYS A 194 -21.26 -71.23 -19.41
N ALA A 195 -21.39 -70.67 -18.20
CA ALA A 195 -21.60 -71.45 -16.97
C ALA A 195 -22.98 -72.14 -16.96
N TYR A 196 -24.02 -71.47 -17.46
CA TYR A 196 -25.35 -72.07 -17.65
C TYR A 196 -25.28 -73.23 -18.64
N LYS A 197 -24.69 -73.04 -19.84
CA LYS A 197 -24.49 -74.11 -20.83
C LYS A 197 -23.62 -75.26 -20.30
N ALA A 198 -22.60 -74.97 -19.50
CA ALA A 198 -21.75 -76.00 -18.89
C ALA A 198 -22.50 -76.82 -17.83
N ASN A 199 -23.47 -76.22 -17.14
CA ASN A 199 -24.36 -76.92 -16.21
C ASN A 199 -25.58 -77.56 -16.91
N THR A 200 -25.82 -77.26 -18.19
CA THR A 200 -26.90 -77.84 -19.00
C THR A 200 -26.37 -78.42 -20.33
N ALA A 201 -25.63 -79.54 -20.30
CA ALA A 201 -25.69 -80.67 -21.26
C ALA A 201 -24.41 -81.55 -21.22
N PRO A 202 -24.49 -82.86 -21.54
CA PRO A 202 -25.61 -83.60 -22.15
C PRO A 202 -26.25 -84.61 -21.16
N GLY A 203 -27.56 -84.82 -21.16
CA GLY A 203 -28.29 -85.31 -22.32
C GLY A 203 -28.17 -86.83 -22.38
N VAL A 204 -28.94 -87.50 -21.50
CA VAL A 204 -29.06 -88.96 -21.37
C VAL A 204 -29.29 -89.58 -22.76
N GLY A 205 -28.48 -90.58 -23.10
CA GLY A 205 -28.44 -91.18 -24.43
C GLY A 205 -29.79 -91.71 -24.91
N LYS A 206 -30.22 -91.27 -26.09
CA LYS A 206 -31.23 -91.99 -26.88
C LYS A 206 -30.54 -93.18 -27.53
N VAL A 207 -30.76 -94.38 -26.98
CA VAL A 207 -30.37 -95.64 -27.62
C VAL A 207 -31.44 -95.98 -28.68
N PRO A 208 -31.10 -96.14 -29.97
CA PRO A 208 -32.08 -96.50 -30.99
C PRO A 208 -32.52 -97.98 -30.85
N TRP A 209 -33.80 -98.23 -31.16
CA TRP A 209 -34.60 -99.43 -30.83
C TRP A 209 -34.27 -100.73 -31.60
N HIS A 210 -33.08 -100.85 -32.22
CA HIS A 210 -32.77 -101.95 -33.16
C HIS A 210 -31.69 -102.95 -32.71
N GLN A 211 -31.45 -103.11 -31.41
CA GLN A 211 -30.66 -104.23 -30.89
C GLN A 211 -31.35 -104.89 -29.68
N ARG A 212 -32.40 -105.66 -29.98
CA ARG A 212 -32.84 -106.81 -29.18
C ARG A 212 -33.09 -107.95 -30.16
N GLN A 213 -32.55 -109.13 -29.85
CA GLN A 213 -32.40 -110.33 -30.69
C GLN A 213 -31.10 -110.24 -31.51
N THR A 214 -30.01 -110.94 -31.21
CA THR A 214 -29.85 -112.35 -30.82
C THR A 214 -28.69 -112.56 -29.85
N ALA A 215 -28.63 -113.76 -29.26
CA ALA A 215 -27.61 -114.28 -28.35
C ALA A 215 -26.16 -114.07 -28.79
#